data_AF-A0A7V5C0A6-F1
#
_entry.id   AF-A0A7V5C0A6-F1
#
_cell.length_a   1.000
_cell.length_b   1.000
_cell.length_c   1.000
_cell.angle_alpha   90.00
_cell.angle_beta   90.00
_cell.angle_gamma   90.00
#
_symmetry.space_group_name_H-M   'P 1'
#
loop_
_entity.id
_entity.type
_entity.pdbx_description
1 polymer ?
#
loop_
_entity_poly.entity_id
_entity_poly.type
_entity_poly.pdbx_seq_one_letter_code
_entity_poly.pdbx_strand_id
1 'polypeptide(L)'
;EAVADADVICTVTAATEPILEGRWVAPGAHVNLVGSAMPTAREADTDLVVRARVFTDRLESVFAEAGDVVIPLEEGAIDRDHVLGEIGAVAAGLLEGRRTSDEVTVFKSLGVGVEDVAAGRLVYDRAVARGVGTPVALGGLRPGLAGRAGGDPI
;
A
#
# COMPACT_ATOMS: atom_id res chain seq x y z
N GLU A 1 20.29 4.82 13.80
CA GLU A 1 19.74 5.59 14.94
C GLU A 1 18.22 5.60 14.92
N ALA A 2 17.59 6.13 13.86
CA ALA A 2 16.12 6.29 13.79
C ALA A 2 15.27 5.02 14.03
N VAL A 3 15.82 3.83 13.75
CA VAL A 3 15.10 2.55 13.89
C VAL A 3 15.40 1.80 15.19
N ALA A 4 16.33 2.31 16.01
CA ALA A 4 16.66 1.70 17.29
C ALA A 4 15.44 1.79 18.22
N ASP A 5 15.00 0.64 18.74
CA ASP A 5 13.85 0.50 19.64
C ASP A 5 12.51 1.04 19.10
N ALA A 6 12.39 1.21 17.79
CA ALA A 6 11.17 1.69 17.17
C ALA A 6 10.13 0.56 17.04
N ASP A 7 8.93 0.77 17.60
CA ASP A 7 7.79 -0.17 17.44
C ASP A 7 7.25 -0.18 16.01
N VAL A 8 7.30 0.98 15.33
CA VAL A 8 6.83 1.15 13.95
C VAL A 8 7.87 1.92 13.16
N ILE A 9 8.27 1.36 12.02
CA ILE A 9 9.25 1.93 11.10
C ILE A 9 8.54 2.15 9.75
N CYS A 10 8.75 3.30 9.14
CA CYS A 10 8.22 3.60 7.81
C CYS A 10 9.34 4.06 6.89
N THR A 11 9.55 3.35 5.79
CA THR A 11 10.42 3.79 4.71
C THR A 11 9.55 4.34 3.58
N VAL A 12 9.79 5.61 3.24
CA VAL A 12 9.04 6.37 2.23
C VAL A 12 10.05 7.17 1.40
N THR A 13 11.01 6.46 0.83
CA THR A 13 12.20 7.03 0.20
C THR A 13 12.26 6.68 -1.28
N ALA A 14 13.06 7.44 -2.03
CA ALA A 14 13.41 7.13 -3.41
C ALA A 14 14.72 6.31 -3.50
N ALA A 15 15.09 5.60 -2.43
CA ALA A 15 16.30 4.78 -2.43
C ALA A 15 16.16 3.62 -3.42
N THR A 16 17.24 3.32 -4.15
CA THR A 16 17.30 2.17 -5.06
C THR A 16 18.03 0.97 -4.46
N GLU A 17 18.74 1.20 -3.35
CA GLU A 17 19.49 0.19 -2.61
C GLU A 17 19.04 0.19 -1.15
N PRO A 18 19.19 -0.93 -0.42
CA PRO A 18 18.78 -1.04 0.97
C PRO A 18 19.31 0.10 1.85
N ILE A 19 18.37 0.80 2.51
CA ILE A 19 18.64 1.79 3.56
C ILE A 19 18.17 1.31 4.93
N LEU A 20 17.47 0.17 4.98
CA LEU A 20 17.02 -0.48 6.19
C LEU A 20 17.54 -1.91 6.21
N GLU A 21 18.43 -2.21 7.15
CA GLU A 21 18.97 -3.55 7.32
C GLU A 21 18.16 -4.34 8.37
N GLY A 22 17.84 -5.60 8.10
CA GLY A 22 16.98 -6.43 8.94
C GLY A 22 17.55 -6.65 10.34
N ARG A 23 18.87 -6.59 10.50
CA ARG A 23 19.54 -6.66 11.81
C ARG A 23 19.31 -5.43 12.69
N TRP A 24 18.88 -4.30 12.12
CA TRP A 24 18.58 -3.08 12.87
C TRP A 24 17.17 -3.09 13.45
N VAL A 25 16.29 -3.94 12.92
CA VAL A 25 14.89 -4.00 13.30
C VAL A 25 14.72 -4.87 14.55
N ALA A 26 14.20 -4.23 15.61
CA ALA A 26 13.92 -4.87 16.88
C ALA A 26 12.84 -5.97 16.74
N PRO A 27 12.90 -7.04 17.54
CA PRO A 27 11.77 -7.97 17.67
C PRO A 27 10.48 -7.23 17.99
N GLY A 28 9.38 -7.66 17.38
CA GLY A 28 8.06 -7.06 17.56
C GLY A 28 7.78 -5.82 16.72
N ALA A 29 8.78 -5.21 16.08
CA ALA A 29 8.55 -4.04 15.24
C ALA A 29 7.65 -4.34 14.03
N HIS A 30 6.90 -3.32 13.61
CA HIS A 30 6.16 -3.29 12.36
C HIS A 30 6.86 -2.37 11.36
N VAL A 31 6.98 -2.79 10.11
CA VAL A 31 7.65 -2.04 9.05
C VAL A 31 6.70 -1.78 7.89
N ASN A 32 6.51 -0.52 7.55
CA ASN A 32 5.86 -0.10 6.32
C ASN A 32 6.92 0.21 5.25
N LEU A 33 6.97 -0.61 4.20
CA LEU A 33 7.84 -0.41 3.04
C LEU A 33 7.02 0.20 1.90
N VAL A 34 7.14 1.51 1.69
CA VAL A 34 6.24 2.28 0.80
C VAL A 34 6.96 2.90 -0.39
N GLY A 35 8.25 3.24 -0.25
CA GLY A 35 8.96 4.10 -1.18
C GLY A 35 9.26 3.46 -2.54
N SER A 36 9.57 2.16 -2.58
CA SER A 36 9.90 1.48 -3.84
C SER A 36 8.69 0.82 -4.53
N ALA A 37 8.50 1.13 -5.80
CA ALA A 37 7.55 0.46 -6.72
C ALA A 37 8.24 0.12 -8.06
N MET A 38 9.53 -0.24 -8.03
CA MET A 38 10.24 -0.79 -9.18
C MET A 38 10.87 -2.14 -8.82
N PRO A 39 10.84 -3.14 -9.72
CA PRO A 39 11.34 -4.48 -9.42
C PRO A 39 12.85 -4.51 -9.14
N THR A 40 13.58 -3.49 -9.59
CA THR A 40 15.03 -3.35 -9.41
C THR A 40 15.44 -2.39 -8.29
N ALA A 41 14.49 -1.87 -7.50
CA ALA A 41 14.76 -0.94 -6.42
C ALA A 41 14.16 -1.46 -5.10
N ARG A 42 14.87 -1.30 -3.98
CA ARG A 42 14.40 -1.72 -2.66
C ARG A 42 14.86 -0.76 -1.57
N GLU A 43 14.09 -0.66 -0.51
CA GLU A 43 14.42 0.12 0.69
C GLU A 43 14.98 -0.79 1.80
N ALA A 44 14.57 -2.06 1.82
CA ALA A 44 14.99 -3.06 2.79
C ALA A 44 15.95 -4.09 2.20
N ASP A 45 16.81 -4.65 3.05
CA ASP A 45 17.60 -5.82 2.69
C ASP A 45 16.76 -7.11 2.70
N THR A 46 17.32 -8.15 2.08
CA THR A 46 16.70 -9.49 2.05
C THR A 46 16.50 -10.06 3.45
N ASP A 47 17.43 -9.82 4.37
CA ASP A 47 17.36 -10.33 5.75
C ASP A 47 16.10 -9.86 6.48
N LEU A 48 15.69 -8.59 6.29
CA LEU A 48 14.44 -8.09 6.86
C LEU A 48 13.24 -8.85 6.33
N VAL A 49 13.18 -9.03 5.01
CA VAL A 49 12.05 -9.67 4.33
C VAL A 49 11.94 -11.12 4.77
N VAL A 50 13.06 -11.86 4.78
CA VAL A 50 13.13 -13.28 5.18
C VAL A 50 12.61 -13.50 6.62
N ARG A 51 13.00 -12.62 7.56
CA ARG A 51 12.61 -12.80 8.97
C ARG A 51 11.22 -12.27 9.32
N ALA A 52 10.61 -11.48 8.43
CA ALA A 52 9.34 -10.82 8.69
C ALA A 52 8.14 -11.65 8.21
N ARG A 53 6.99 -11.40 8.84
CA ARG A 53 5.69 -11.79 8.35
C ARG A 53 5.20 -10.74 7.35
N VAL A 54 5.18 -11.06 6.06
CA VAL A 54 5.00 -10.10 4.96
C VAL A 54 3.55 -10.07 4.45
N PHE A 55 3.00 -8.87 4.36
CA PHE A 55 1.70 -8.57 3.77
C PHE A 55 1.83 -7.47 2.72
N THR A 56 0.88 -7.39 1.79
CA THR A 56 0.86 -6.38 0.73
C THR A 56 -0.52 -5.73 0.58
N ASP A 57 -0.65 -4.68 -0.22
CA ASP A 57 -1.96 -4.17 -0.67
C ASP A 57 -2.54 -5.02 -1.81
N ARG A 58 -1.72 -5.38 -2.81
CA ARG A 58 -2.08 -6.20 -3.97
C ARG A 58 -1.02 -7.24 -4.28
N LEU A 59 -1.43 -8.51 -4.36
CA LEU A 59 -0.50 -9.61 -4.70
C LEU A 59 0.07 -9.47 -6.12
N GLU A 60 -0.76 -9.10 -7.09
CA GLU A 60 -0.29 -8.93 -8.47
C GLU A 60 0.80 -7.86 -8.58
N SER A 61 0.60 -6.70 -7.94
CA SER A 61 1.53 -5.57 -7.97
C SER A 61 2.83 -5.90 -7.24
N VAL A 62 2.78 -6.51 -6.03
CA VAL A 62 3.99 -6.78 -5.26
C VAL A 62 4.95 -7.72 -5.99
N PHE A 63 4.43 -8.73 -6.70
CA PHE A 63 5.26 -9.67 -7.45
C PHE A 63 5.73 -9.13 -8.80
N ALA A 64 5.15 -8.05 -9.31
CA ALA A 64 5.53 -7.43 -10.56
C ALA A 64 6.49 -6.24 -10.37
N GLU A 65 6.34 -5.51 -9.27
CA GLU A 65 6.87 -4.15 -9.15
C GLU A 65 7.64 -3.90 -7.85
N ALA A 66 7.49 -4.70 -6.77
CA ALA A 66 8.18 -4.40 -5.52
C ALA A 66 9.56 -5.08 -5.47
N GLY A 67 10.65 -4.34 -5.73
CA GLY A 67 12.00 -4.90 -5.60
C GLY A 67 12.35 -5.39 -4.19
N ASP A 68 11.71 -4.84 -3.14
CA ASP A 68 11.79 -5.39 -1.77
C ASP A 68 11.32 -6.86 -1.68
N VAL A 69 10.53 -7.37 -2.64
CA VAL A 69 10.04 -8.75 -2.68
C VAL A 69 10.60 -9.51 -3.89
N VAL A 70 10.65 -8.88 -5.06
CA VAL A 70 11.15 -9.48 -6.31
C VAL A 70 12.62 -9.87 -6.17
N ILE A 71 13.46 -9.00 -5.60
CA ILE A 71 14.90 -9.29 -5.47
C ILE A 71 15.13 -10.50 -4.53
N PRO A 72 14.55 -10.58 -3.31
CA PRO A 72 14.62 -11.78 -2.48
C PRO A 72 14.10 -13.07 -3.14
N LEU A 73 13.07 -12.99 -3.99
CA LEU A 73 12.58 -14.14 -4.77
C LEU A 73 13.62 -14.60 -5.80
N GLU A 74 14.23 -13.66 -6.53
CA GLU A 74 15.27 -13.94 -7.53
C GLU A 74 16.57 -14.47 -6.89
N GLU A 75 16.90 -13.98 -5.70
CA GLU A 75 18.00 -14.48 -4.86
C GLU A 75 17.73 -15.90 -4.31
N GLY A 76 16.48 -16.40 -4.38
CA GLY A 76 16.06 -17.68 -3.81
C GLY A 76 15.97 -17.69 -2.29
N ALA A 77 15.92 -16.50 -1.66
CA ALA A 77 15.86 -16.35 -0.21
C ALA A 77 14.45 -16.55 0.36
N ILE A 78 13.42 -16.31 -0.46
CA ILE A 78 12.02 -16.55 -0.15
C ILE A 78 11.32 -17.21 -1.35
N ASP A 79 10.16 -17.80 -1.12
CA ASP A 79 9.22 -18.20 -2.17
C ASP A 79 8.01 -17.24 -2.22
N ARG A 80 7.10 -17.45 -3.17
CA ARG A 80 5.90 -16.59 -3.30
C ARG A 80 4.95 -16.72 -2.11
N ASP A 81 4.96 -17.87 -1.43
CA ASP A 81 4.08 -18.14 -0.29
C ASP A 81 4.55 -17.39 0.97
N HIS A 82 5.77 -16.84 0.96
CA HIS A 82 6.28 -15.94 1.99
C HIS A 82 5.50 -14.62 2.09
N VAL A 83 4.90 -14.15 0.98
CA VAL A 83 3.95 -13.03 1.00
C VAL A 83 2.56 -13.59 1.29
N LEU A 84 2.11 -13.42 2.53
CA LEU A 84 0.97 -14.18 3.06
C LEU A 84 -0.38 -13.75 2.51
N GLY A 85 -0.48 -12.54 1.98
CA GLY A 85 -1.71 -12.03 1.39
C GLY A 85 -1.88 -10.53 1.50
N GLU A 86 -3.07 -10.10 1.13
CA GLU A 86 -3.46 -8.70 1.06
C GLU A 86 -3.97 -8.20 2.42
N ILE A 87 -3.64 -6.95 2.78
CA ILE A 87 -4.03 -6.32 4.04
C ILE A 87 -5.56 -6.26 4.22
N GLY A 88 -6.31 -6.22 3.12
CA GLY A 88 -7.77 -6.31 3.13
C GLY A 88 -8.29 -7.61 3.73
N ALA A 89 -7.61 -8.74 3.49
CA ALA A 89 -7.97 -10.02 4.09
C ALA A 89 -7.71 -10.03 5.60
N VAL A 90 -6.64 -9.36 6.04
CA VAL A 90 -6.34 -9.18 7.48
C VAL A 90 -7.41 -8.31 8.14
N ALA A 91 -7.75 -7.16 7.53
CA ALA A 91 -8.78 -6.25 8.01
C ALA A 91 -10.17 -6.92 8.08
N ALA A 92 -10.46 -7.85 7.16
CA ALA A 92 -11.70 -8.63 7.15
C ALA A 92 -11.71 -9.82 8.12
N GLY A 93 -10.60 -10.09 8.83
CA GLY A 93 -10.46 -11.25 9.73
C GLY A 93 -10.36 -12.59 8.99
N LEU A 94 -10.09 -12.58 7.69
CA LEU A 94 -9.93 -13.76 6.84
C LEU A 94 -8.49 -14.28 6.83
N LEU A 95 -7.53 -13.41 7.15
CA LEU A 95 -6.11 -13.74 7.28
C LEU A 95 -5.61 -13.25 8.64
N GLU A 96 -4.89 -14.10 9.35
CA GLU A 96 -4.30 -13.73 10.63
C GLU A 96 -3.13 -12.74 10.42
N GLY A 97 -3.18 -11.61 11.11
CA GLY A 97 -2.12 -10.61 11.15
C GLY A 97 -0.92 -11.07 11.99
N ARG A 98 -0.47 -10.22 12.92
CA ARG A 98 0.57 -10.55 13.90
C ARG A 98 0.11 -11.66 14.84
N ARG A 99 0.98 -12.65 15.10
CA ARG A 99 0.68 -13.81 15.95
C ARG A 99 1.29 -13.72 17.35
N THR A 100 2.47 -13.12 17.46
CA THR A 100 3.20 -12.97 18.72
C THR A 100 3.74 -11.55 18.89
N SER A 101 4.10 -11.18 20.13
CA SER A 101 4.68 -9.87 20.45
C SER A 101 6.00 -9.64 19.73
N ASP A 102 6.78 -10.70 19.49
CA ASP A 102 8.17 -10.59 19.04
C ASP A 102 8.31 -10.73 17.51
N GLU A 103 7.22 -11.08 16.81
CA GLU A 103 7.22 -11.24 15.36
C GLU A 103 7.50 -9.90 14.67
N VAL A 104 8.44 -9.86 13.74
CA VAL A 104 8.58 -8.68 12.87
C VAL A 104 7.51 -8.79 11.78
N THR A 105 6.78 -7.70 11.53
CA THR A 105 5.76 -7.68 10.47
C THR A 105 6.13 -6.62 9.43
N VAL A 106 5.94 -6.94 8.16
CA VAL A 106 6.17 -6.03 7.05
C VAL A 106 4.86 -5.85 6.28
N PHE A 107 4.48 -4.60 6.04
CA PHE A 107 3.51 -4.24 5.03
C PHE A 107 4.25 -3.59 3.86
N LYS A 108 4.22 -4.23 2.70
CA LYS A 108 4.73 -3.66 1.44
C LYS A 108 3.59 -2.99 0.70
N SER A 109 3.69 -1.68 0.49
CA SER A 109 2.68 -0.91 -0.22
C SER A 109 3.20 -0.42 -1.58
N LEU A 110 2.34 -0.51 -2.58
CA LEU A 110 2.47 0.07 -3.92
C LEU A 110 1.29 1.02 -4.25
N GLY A 111 0.18 0.88 -3.54
CA GLY A 111 -1.08 1.59 -3.75
C GLY A 111 -2.05 0.81 -4.63
N VAL A 112 -3.34 0.91 -4.31
CA VAL A 112 -4.41 0.35 -5.15
C VAL A 112 -5.44 1.44 -5.48
N GLY A 113 -5.87 1.52 -6.73
CA GLY A 113 -6.76 2.61 -7.17
C GLY A 113 -8.11 2.69 -6.44
N VAL A 114 -8.53 1.63 -5.74
CA VAL A 114 -9.71 1.68 -4.86
C VAL A 114 -9.51 2.62 -3.67
N GLU A 115 -8.27 2.76 -3.17
CA GLU A 115 -7.92 3.71 -2.11
C GLU A 115 -8.14 5.15 -2.58
N ASP A 116 -7.69 5.47 -3.81
CA ASP A 116 -7.87 6.78 -4.43
C ASP A 116 -9.35 7.10 -4.65
N VAL A 117 -10.13 6.15 -5.18
CA VAL A 117 -11.56 6.35 -5.42
C VAL A 117 -12.33 6.53 -4.10
N ALA A 118 -11.99 5.76 -3.07
CA ALA A 118 -12.61 5.88 -1.75
C ALA A 118 -12.28 7.24 -1.10
N ALA A 119 -11.01 7.66 -1.13
CA ALA A 119 -10.58 8.95 -0.64
C ALA A 119 -11.22 10.10 -1.44
N GLY A 120 -11.24 10.00 -2.77
CA GLY A 120 -11.85 10.96 -3.67
C GLY A 120 -13.34 11.12 -3.40
N ARG A 121 -14.06 10.02 -3.19
CA ARG A 121 -15.49 10.07 -2.82
C ARG A 121 -15.71 10.77 -1.49
N LEU A 122 -14.91 10.46 -0.47
CA LEU A 122 -14.99 11.11 0.83
C LEU A 122 -14.75 12.63 0.72
N VAL A 123 -13.73 13.05 -0.03
CA VAL A 123 -13.43 14.45 -0.28
C VAL A 123 -14.57 15.14 -1.01
N TYR A 124 -15.10 14.50 -2.05
CA TYR A 124 -16.22 15.02 -2.84
C TYR A 124 -17.48 15.24 -1.99
N ASP A 125 -17.91 14.24 -1.24
CA ASP A 125 -19.12 14.34 -0.40
C ASP A 125 -18.99 15.47 0.63
N ARG A 126 -17.79 15.63 1.22
CA ARG A 126 -17.49 16.74 2.15
C ARG A 126 -17.48 18.09 1.46
N ALA A 127 -16.98 18.17 0.23
CA ALA A 127 -16.96 19.40 -0.56
C ALA A 127 -18.39 19.86 -0.88
N VAL A 128 -19.25 18.93 -1.34
CA VAL A 128 -20.68 19.18 -1.60
C VAL A 128 -21.39 19.66 -0.33
N ALA A 129 -21.26 18.93 0.78
CA ALA A 129 -21.92 19.27 2.04
C ALA A 129 -21.50 20.64 2.62
N ARG A 130 -20.30 21.12 2.27
CA ARG A 130 -19.75 22.41 2.75
C ARG A 130 -19.84 23.53 1.74
N GLY A 131 -20.37 23.29 0.53
CA GLY A 131 -20.38 24.27 -0.56
C GLY A 131 -18.98 24.69 -1.01
N VAL A 132 -17.99 23.79 -0.94
CA VAL A 132 -16.60 24.03 -1.34
C VAL A 132 -16.35 23.47 -2.74
N GLY A 133 -15.63 24.23 -3.58
CA GLY A 133 -15.27 23.84 -4.94
C GLY A 133 -15.88 24.77 -6.00
N THR A 134 -15.44 24.61 -7.24
CA THR A 134 -15.90 25.42 -8.38
C THR A 134 -16.54 24.51 -9.41
N PRO A 135 -17.85 24.65 -9.70
CA PRO A 135 -18.47 23.94 -10.80
C PRO A 135 -17.80 24.32 -12.12
N VAL A 136 -17.37 23.33 -12.89
CA VAL A 136 -16.82 23.52 -14.23
C VAL A 136 -17.75 22.82 -15.21
N ALA A 137 -18.29 23.56 -16.18
CA ALA A 137 -19.03 22.96 -17.27
C ALA A 137 -18.07 22.21 -18.18
N LEU A 138 -18.09 20.88 -18.13
CA LEU A 138 -17.40 20.05 -19.11
C LEU A 138 -18.24 20.03 -20.38
N GLY A 139 -17.90 20.92 -21.32
CA GLY A 139 -18.59 21.06 -22.60
C GLY A 139 -18.53 19.76 -23.41
N GLY A 140 -19.71 19.22 -23.74
CA GLY A 140 -19.87 17.97 -24.47
C GLY A 140 -21.32 17.54 -24.42
N LEU A 141 -22.20 18.27 -25.11
CA LEU A 141 -23.54 17.73 -25.42
C LEU A 141 -23.31 16.41 -26.17
N ARG A 142 -23.59 15.27 -25.55
CA ARG A 142 -23.86 14.04 -26.32
C ARG A 142 -25.13 14.34 -27.13
N PRO A 143 -25.08 14.42 -28.46
CA PRO A 143 -26.30 14.58 -29.24
C PRO A 143 -27.17 13.34 -28.96
N GLY A 144 -28.32 13.52 -28.29
CA GLY A 144 -29.28 12.44 -28.02
C GLY A 144 -29.68 12.19 -26.56
N LEU A 145 -29.08 12.85 -25.56
CA LEU A 145 -29.52 12.73 -24.15
C LEU A 145 -30.36 13.92 -23.63
N ALA A 146 -30.64 14.90 -24.50
CA ALA A 146 -31.61 15.96 -24.22
C ALA A 146 -33.04 15.40 -24.28
N GLY A 147 -33.44 14.63 -23.26
CA GLY A 147 -34.79 14.06 -23.18
C GLY A 147 -35.27 13.68 -21.78
N ARG A 148 -34.44 13.80 -20.73
CA ARG A 148 -34.84 13.50 -19.34
C ARG A 148 -34.29 14.54 -18.36
N ALA A 149 -34.47 15.81 -18.64
CA ALA A 149 -34.36 16.88 -17.64
C ALA A 149 -35.79 17.30 -17.28
N GLY A 150 -36.42 16.53 -16.40
CA GLY A 150 -37.79 16.72 -15.95
C GLY A 150 -37.98 15.95 -14.65
N GLY A 151 -37.28 16.38 -13.60
CA GLY A 151 -37.37 15.85 -12.25
C GLY A 151 -36.62 16.79 -11.32
N ASP A 152 -37.36 17.36 -10.36
CA ASP A 152 -36.90 18.38 -9.42
C ASP A 152 -35.59 18.02 -8.70
N PRO A 153 -34.78 19.04 -8.34
CA PRO A 153 -33.55 18.83 -7.59
C PRO A 153 -33.84 18.29 -6.19
N ILE A 154 -33.20 17.17 -5.85
CA ILE A 154 -32.94 16.76 -4.46
C ILE A 154 -31.53 17.24 -4.10
#